data_AF-A0A9X9BPP2-F1
#
_entry.id   AF-A0A9X9BPP2-F1
#
_cell.length_a   1.000
_cell.length_b   1.000
_cell.length_c   1.000
_cell.angle_alpha   90.00
_cell.angle_beta   90.00
_cell.angle_gamma   90.00
#
_symmetry.space_group_name_H-M   'P 1'
#
loop_
_entity.id
_entity.type
_entity.pdbx_description
1 polymer ?
#
loop_
_entity_poly.entity_id
_entity_poly.type
_entity_poly.pdbx_seq_one_letter_code
_entity_poly.pdbx_strand_id
1 'polypeptide(L)'
;MAVDVVSAVAISSIYADITFYLSIAAATVALATLVVGYSQMRIASAKVKLDLYNKRFAVYLSALEYYQCTWGQRDGTKEKAAEFIKSYRESQFLFFRSDGIYDTLTRIKDNASRVVSYDESRKEGDDKKKLEGTYSHTVHEQTELARRELAEDLLLLEEQMNDYIDFKVVEGWHFWWRLRWLKKLWRWAKNRKKK
;
A
#
# COMPACT_ATOMS: atom_id res chain seq x y z
N MET A 1 48.88 9.05 -61.72
CA MET A 1 48.11 7.83 -62.07
C MET A 1 48.37 6.70 -61.08
N ALA A 2 49.58 6.12 -60.97
CA ALA A 2 49.84 5.06 -59.97
C ALA A 2 49.92 5.59 -58.53
N VAL A 3 50.48 6.78 -58.32
CA VAL A 3 50.67 7.39 -56.98
C VAL A 3 49.34 7.80 -56.35
N ASP A 4 48.40 8.31 -57.15
CA ASP A 4 47.07 8.72 -56.69
C ASP A 4 46.21 7.53 -56.24
N VAL A 5 46.37 6.38 -56.90
CA VAL A 5 45.65 5.14 -56.58
C VAL A 5 46.18 4.53 -55.27
N VAL A 6 47.49 4.58 -55.04
CA VAL A 6 48.10 4.09 -53.79
C VAL A 6 47.69 4.97 -52.59
N SER A 7 47.67 6.30 -52.75
CA SER A 7 47.18 7.20 -51.71
C SER A 7 45.69 7.00 -51.41
N ALA A 8 44.84 6.80 -52.43
CA ALA A 8 43.41 6.55 -52.23
C ALA A 8 43.15 5.23 -51.47
N VAL A 9 43.92 4.17 -51.77
CA VAL A 9 43.82 2.87 -51.08
C VAL A 9 44.27 2.97 -49.62
N ALA A 10 45.40 3.64 -49.35
CA ALA A 10 45.89 3.84 -47.98
C ALA A 10 44.91 4.65 -47.10
N ILE A 11 44.31 5.68 -47.67
CA ILE A 11 43.29 6.50 -46.99
C ILE A 11 42.04 5.67 -46.68
N SER A 12 41.61 4.80 -47.60
CA SER A 12 40.44 3.93 -47.39
C SER A 12 40.63 2.89 -46.28
N SER A 13 41.84 2.35 -46.08
CA SER A 13 42.10 1.39 -45.00
C SER A 13 42.10 2.06 -43.62
N ILE A 14 42.66 3.27 -43.52
CA ILE A 14 42.68 4.06 -42.28
C ILE A 14 41.25 4.38 -41.82
N TYR A 15 40.35 4.74 -42.75
CA TYR A 15 38.94 4.97 -42.41
C TYR A 15 38.21 3.69 -41.97
N ALA A 16 38.54 2.53 -42.55
CA ALA A 16 37.98 1.25 -42.15
C ALA A 16 38.37 0.87 -40.71
N ASP A 17 39.63 1.07 -40.33
CA ASP A 17 40.10 0.81 -38.97
C ASP A 17 39.44 1.75 -37.95
N ILE A 18 39.37 3.05 -38.26
CA ILE A 18 38.74 4.06 -37.38
C ILE A 18 37.26 3.72 -37.16
N THR A 19 36.53 3.38 -38.22
CA THR A 19 35.10 3.04 -38.11
C THR A 19 34.88 1.75 -37.33
N PHE A 20 35.77 0.77 -37.45
CA PHE A 20 35.73 -0.47 -36.66
C PHE A 20 35.93 -0.19 -35.16
N TYR A 21 36.96 0.56 -34.77
CA TYR A 21 37.19 0.93 -33.37
C TYR A 21 36.04 1.75 -32.78
N LEU A 22 35.50 2.68 -33.57
CA LEU A 22 34.37 3.51 -33.15
C LEU A 22 33.10 2.67 -32.97
N SER A 23 32.88 1.66 -33.81
CA SER A 23 31.75 0.72 -33.67
C SER A 23 31.87 -0.13 -32.41
N ILE A 24 33.07 -0.61 -32.08
CA ILE A 24 33.32 -1.37 -30.84
C ILE A 24 33.12 -0.46 -29.62
N ALA A 25 33.68 0.75 -29.64
CA ALA A 25 33.50 1.71 -28.56
C ALA A 25 32.02 2.10 -28.37
N ALA A 26 31.28 2.30 -29.46
CA ALA A 26 29.85 2.56 -29.40
C ALA A 26 29.08 1.36 -28.82
N ALA A 27 29.44 0.13 -29.20
CA ALA A 27 28.81 -1.08 -28.68
C ALA A 27 29.07 -1.28 -27.17
N THR A 28 30.29 -1.02 -26.68
CA THR A 28 30.61 -1.14 -25.26
C THR A 28 29.91 -0.07 -24.43
N VAL A 29 29.85 1.17 -24.93
CA VAL A 29 29.09 2.26 -24.29
C VAL A 29 27.59 1.95 -24.29
N ALA A 30 27.05 1.40 -25.38
CA ALA A 30 25.65 0.98 -25.44
C ALA A 30 25.33 -0.15 -24.43
N LEU A 31 26.23 -1.13 -24.28
CA LEU A 31 26.07 -2.18 -23.28
C LEU A 31 26.12 -1.62 -21.85
N ALA A 32 27.08 -0.76 -21.56
CA ALA A 32 27.23 -0.12 -20.26
C ALA A 32 26.00 0.73 -19.90
N THR A 33 25.49 1.52 -20.84
CA THR A 33 24.28 2.34 -20.64
C THR A 33 23.03 1.49 -20.43
N LEU A 34 22.90 0.34 -21.10
CA LEU A 34 21.81 -0.61 -20.86
C LEU A 34 21.86 -1.16 -19.44
N VAL A 35 23.04 -1.57 -18.94
CA VAL A 35 23.21 -2.08 -17.57
C VAL A 35 22.86 -1.01 -16.52
N VAL A 36 23.30 0.23 -16.74
CA VAL A 36 22.97 1.35 -15.84
C VAL A 36 21.48 1.64 -15.88
N GLY A 37 20.86 1.70 -17.07
CA GLY A 37 19.43 1.91 -17.23
C GLY A 37 18.58 0.81 -16.56
N TYR A 38 18.98 -0.45 -16.72
CA TYR A 38 18.35 -1.58 -16.04
C TYR A 38 18.45 -1.46 -14.51
N SER A 39 19.61 -1.06 -14.01
CA SER A 39 19.82 -0.84 -12.57
C SER A 39 18.96 0.31 -12.04
N GLN A 40 18.89 1.42 -12.77
CA GLN A 40 18.01 2.55 -12.42
C GLN A 40 16.53 2.16 -12.43
N MET A 41 16.10 1.35 -13.40
CA MET A 41 14.72 0.83 -13.46
C MET A 41 14.40 -0.06 -12.24
N ARG A 42 15.34 -0.91 -11.82
CA ARG A 42 15.18 -1.72 -10.59
C ARG A 42 15.07 -0.87 -9.34
N ILE A 43 15.92 0.15 -9.21
CA ILE A 43 15.88 1.08 -8.07
C ILE A 43 14.57 1.87 -8.05
N ALA A 44 14.13 2.39 -9.20
CA ALA A 44 12.87 3.11 -9.32
C ALA A 44 11.67 2.23 -8.93
N SER A 45 11.69 0.96 -9.35
CA SER A 45 10.66 -0.02 -8.98
C SER A 45 10.63 -0.30 -7.49
N ALA A 46 11.81 -0.43 -6.85
CA ALA A 46 11.91 -0.61 -5.41
C ALA A 46 11.37 0.62 -4.65
N LYS A 47 11.64 1.83 -5.14
CA LYS A 47 11.10 3.08 -4.57
C LYS A 47 9.58 3.14 -4.64
N VAL A 48 8.97 2.82 -5.78
CA VAL A 48 7.50 2.78 -5.93
C VAL A 48 6.88 1.75 -4.99
N LYS A 49 7.52 0.58 -4.83
CA LYS A 49 7.05 -0.46 -3.91
C LYS A 49 7.10 0.01 -2.45
N LEU A 50 8.20 0.66 -2.06
CA LEU A 50 8.34 1.22 -0.72
C LEU A 50 7.32 2.34 -0.46
N ASP A 51 7.07 3.20 -1.45
CA ASP A 51 6.05 4.27 -1.33
C ASP A 51 4.64 3.69 -1.15
N LEU A 52 4.30 2.67 -1.93
CA LEU A 52 3.01 1.99 -1.81
C LEU A 52 2.87 1.28 -0.45
N TYR A 53 3.95 0.65 0.03
CA TYR A 53 3.99 0.05 1.36
C TYR A 53 3.74 1.11 2.44
N ASN A 54 4.49 2.21 2.43
CA ASN A 54 4.37 3.28 3.42
C ASN A 54 2.95 3.85 3.45
N LYS A 55 2.33 4.05 2.29
CA LYS A 55 0.93 4.51 2.19
C LYS A 55 -0.05 3.51 2.79
N ARG A 56 0.10 2.21 2.50
CA ARG A 56 -0.77 1.16 3.06
C ARG A 56 -0.58 1.02 4.56
N PHE A 57 0.66 1.07 5.04
CA PHE A 57 0.98 1.03 6.46
C PHE A 57 0.48 2.28 7.21
N ALA A 58 0.50 3.46 6.58
CA ALA A 58 -0.05 4.68 7.17
C ALA A 58 -1.56 4.55 7.47
N VAL A 59 -2.32 3.85 6.63
CA VAL A 59 -3.75 3.57 6.89
C VAL A 59 -3.92 2.76 8.17
N TYR A 60 -3.14 1.68 8.33
CA TYR A 60 -3.14 0.87 9.55
C TYR A 60 -2.81 1.72 10.78
N LEU A 61 -1.73 2.50 10.70
CA LEU A 61 -1.25 3.31 11.80
C LEU A 61 -2.30 4.34 12.22
N SER A 62 -2.97 4.99 11.27
CA SER A 62 -4.05 5.95 11.55
C SER A 62 -5.23 5.30 12.29
N ALA A 63 -5.57 4.05 11.96
CA ALA A 63 -6.66 3.31 12.61
C ALA A 63 -6.27 2.92 14.04
N LEU A 64 -5.04 2.46 14.24
CA LEU A 64 -4.50 2.11 15.55
C LEU A 64 -4.37 3.33 16.46
N GLU A 65 -3.89 4.46 15.94
CA GLU A 65 -3.78 5.69 16.73
C GLU A 65 -5.15 6.23 17.13
N TYR A 66 -6.13 6.16 16.23
CA TYR A 66 -7.50 6.52 16.55
C TYR A 66 -8.09 5.60 17.62
N TYR A 67 -7.87 4.29 17.53
CA TYR A 67 -8.22 3.31 18.57
C TYR A 67 -7.61 3.69 19.93
N GLN A 68 -6.31 3.96 20.00
CA GLN A 68 -5.62 4.34 21.23
C GLN A 68 -6.20 5.61 21.86
N CYS A 69 -6.53 6.62 21.03
CA CYS A 69 -7.18 7.84 21.50
C CYS A 69 -8.62 7.60 21.99
N THR A 70 -9.37 6.66 21.38
CA THR A 70 -10.72 6.32 21.84
C THR A 70 -10.72 5.57 23.18
N TRP A 71 -9.62 4.88 23.51
CA TRP A 71 -9.45 4.19 24.78
C TRP A 71 -8.85 5.06 25.89
N GLY A 72 -8.63 6.35 25.63
CA GLY A 72 -8.02 7.29 26.59
C GLY A 72 -6.53 7.05 26.84
N GLN A 73 -5.85 6.27 25.99
CA GLN A 73 -4.40 6.07 26.10
C GLN A 73 -3.59 7.25 25.54
N ARG A 74 -4.21 8.10 24.72
CA ARG A 74 -3.61 9.29 24.12
C ARG A 74 -4.62 10.43 24.01
N ASP A 75 -4.16 11.65 24.26
CA ASP A 75 -4.93 12.87 24.01
C ASP A 75 -5.02 13.18 22.50
N GLY A 76 -6.00 14.01 22.10
CA GLY A 76 -6.13 14.46 20.71
C GLY A 76 -7.09 13.63 19.84
N THR A 77 -8.11 12.99 20.42
CA THR A 77 -9.08 12.14 19.71
C THR A 77 -9.70 12.81 18.47
N LYS A 78 -9.96 14.12 18.49
CA LYS A 78 -10.53 14.86 17.34
C LYS A 78 -9.54 15.01 16.18
N GLU A 79 -8.28 15.30 16.49
CA GLU A 79 -7.22 15.42 15.48
C GLU A 79 -6.94 14.06 14.83
N LYS A 80 -6.82 13.01 15.65
CA LYS A 80 -6.61 11.64 15.17
C LYS A 80 -7.82 11.07 14.44
N ALA A 81 -9.04 11.46 14.81
CA ALA A 81 -10.23 11.14 14.02
C ALA A 81 -10.18 11.76 12.63
N ALA A 82 -9.74 13.02 12.50
CA ALA A 82 -9.63 13.68 11.20
C ALA A 82 -8.56 13.04 10.31
N GLU A 83 -7.40 12.69 10.90
CA GLU A 83 -6.33 11.95 10.23
C GLU A 83 -6.82 10.57 9.76
N PHE A 84 -7.51 9.83 10.62
CA PHE A 84 -8.12 8.56 10.28
C PHE A 84 -9.17 8.67 9.18
N ILE A 85 -10.04 9.68 9.19
CA ILE A 85 -11.03 9.89 8.12
C ILE A 85 -10.36 10.11 6.77
N LYS A 86 -9.23 10.84 6.75
CA LYS A 86 -8.44 11.03 5.54
C LYS A 86 -7.89 9.69 5.04
N SER A 87 -7.22 8.94 5.91
CA SER A 87 -6.66 7.62 5.58
C SER A 87 -7.73 6.59 5.19
N TYR A 88 -8.90 6.65 5.81
CA TYR A 88 -10.08 5.86 5.45
C TYR A 88 -10.52 6.14 4.00
N ARG A 89 -10.59 7.40 3.58
CA ARG A 89 -10.92 7.74 2.19
C ARG A 89 -9.82 7.31 1.22
N GLU A 90 -8.56 7.45 1.62
CA GLU A 90 -7.41 7.01 0.81
C GLU A 90 -7.38 5.48 0.65
N SER A 91 -7.86 4.73 1.64
CA SER A 91 -7.92 3.26 1.61
C SER A 91 -8.71 2.71 0.41
N GLN A 92 -9.74 3.45 -0.05
CA GLN A 92 -10.55 3.07 -1.21
C GLN A 92 -9.73 2.94 -2.51
N PHE A 93 -8.61 3.65 -2.59
CA PHE A 93 -7.72 3.63 -3.76
C PHE A 93 -6.51 2.70 -3.56
N LEU A 94 -6.16 2.37 -2.31
CA LEU A 94 -4.95 1.61 -1.98
C LEU A 94 -5.19 0.09 -1.93
N PHE A 95 -6.43 -0.33 -1.69
CA PHE A 95 -6.83 -1.73 -1.48
C PHE A 95 -7.91 -2.17 -2.47
N PHE A 96 -8.02 -3.48 -2.71
CA PHE A 96 -9.11 -4.00 -3.52
C PHE A 96 -10.37 -4.14 -2.68
N ARG A 97 -11.53 -3.88 -3.29
CA ARG A 97 -12.83 -4.03 -2.64
C ARG A 97 -13.13 -5.46 -2.17
N SER A 98 -12.49 -6.46 -2.78
CA SER A 98 -12.63 -7.87 -2.39
C SER A 98 -12.09 -8.19 -1.00
N ASP A 99 -11.21 -7.35 -0.46
CA ASP A 99 -10.45 -7.69 0.74
C ASP A 99 -11.15 -7.20 2.01
N GLY A 100 -12.26 -6.48 1.87
CA GLY A 100 -13.09 -6.03 3.00
C GLY A 100 -12.46 -4.96 3.90
N ILE A 101 -11.23 -4.50 3.61
CA ILE A 101 -10.49 -3.51 4.42
C ILE A 101 -11.30 -2.22 4.59
N TYR A 102 -11.88 -1.72 3.50
CA TYR A 102 -12.70 -0.50 3.54
C TYR A 102 -13.91 -0.68 4.48
N ASP A 103 -14.60 -1.81 4.38
CA ASP A 103 -15.77 -2.10 5.21
C ASP A 103 -15.39 -2.27 6.69
N THR A 104 -14.24 -2.89 6.97
CA THR A 104 -13.69 -2.98 8.34
C THR A 104 -13.36 -1.60 8.89
N LEU A 105 -12.70 -0.73 8.10
CA LEU A 105 -12.43 0.65 8.52
C LEU A 105 -13.71 1.46 8.74
N THR A 106 -14.78 1.21 7.97
CA THR A 106 -16.09 1.82 8.19
C THR A 106 -16.66 1.42 9.55
N ARG A 107 -16.59 0.13 9.92
CA ARG A 107 -17.04 -0.34 11.24
C ARG A 107 -16.23 0.27 12.37
N ILE A 108 -14.90 0.34 12.23
CA ILE A 108 -14.02 1.02 13.19
C ILE A 108 -14.44 2.48 13.37
N LYS A 109 -14.68 3.22 12.28
CA LYS A 109 -15.15 4.61 12.31
C LYS A 109 -16.46 4.75 13.10
N ASP A 110 -17.45 3.91 12.79
CA ASP A 110 -18.78 4.01 13.35
C ASP A 110 -18.79 3.62 14.84
N ASN A 111 -18.07 2.55 15.21
CA ASN A 111 -17.92 2.11 16.59
C ASN A 111 -17.11 3.09 17.43
N ALA A 112 -16.00 3.62 16.91
CA ALA A 112 -15.23 4.65 17.59
C ALA A 112 -16.04 5.94 17.80
N SER A 113 -16.83 6.36 16.81
CA SER A 113 -17.71 7.51 16.96
C SER A 113 -18.72 7.32 18.08
N ARG A 114 -19.31 6.11 18.23
CA ARG A 114 -20.23 5.80 19.34
C ARG A 114 -19.55 5.93 20.70
N VAL A 115 -18.34 5.38 20.83
CA VAL A 115 -17.55 5.46 22.08
C VAL A 115 -17.22 6.90 22.43
N VAL A 116 -16.75 7.68 21.46
CA VAL A 116 -16.40 9.10 21.68
C VAL A 116 -17.64 9.92 22.06
N SER A 117 -18.76 9.74 21.36
CA SER A 117 -20.00 10.46 21.69
C SER A 117 -20.51 10.12 23.09
N TYR A 118 -20.37 8.86 23.53
CA TYR A 118 -20.70 8.47 24.90
C TYR A 118 -19.76 9.12 25.92
N ASP A 119 -18.45 9.07 25.70
CA ASP A 119 -17.46 9.64 26.61
C ASP A 119 -17.59 11.18 26.71
N GLU A 120 -17.93 11.87 25.60
CA GLU A 120 -18.27 13.30 25.60
C GLU A 120 -19.56 13.57 26.39
N SER A 121 -20.64 12.81 26.14
CA SER A 121 -21.91 12.95 26.86
C SER A 121 -21.77 12.69 28.36
N ARG A 122 -20.91 11.75 28.75
CA ARG A 122 -20.61 11.45 30.15
C ARG A 122 -19.87 12.61 30.83
N LYS A 123 -18.86 13.18 30.16
CA LYS A 123 -18.10 14.34 30.69
C LYS A 123 -18.99 15.56 30.86
N GLU A 124 -19.91 15.81 29.92
CA GLU A 124 -20.88 16.91 30.01
C GLU A 124 -21.99 16.63 31.06
N GLY A 125 -22.34 15.36 31.27
CA GLY A 125 -23.35 14.92 32.23
C GLY A 125 -22.87 14.92 33.69
N ASP A 126 -21.58 14.70 33.95
CA ASP A 126 -21.00 14.82 35.30
C ASP A 126 -21.10 16.26 35.86
N ASP A 127 -21.16 17.27 34.98
CA ASP A 127 -21.42 18.68 35.35
C ASP A 127 -22.92 18.99 35.61
N LYS A 128 -23.84 18.10 35.20
CA LYS A 128 -25.30 18.26 35.37
C LYS A 128 -25.92 16.98 35.96
N LYS A 129 -25.77 16.82 37.28
CA LYS A 129 -26.29 15.70 38.09
C LYS A 129 -27.62 15.09 37.62
N LYS A 130 -27.60 13.75 37.61
CA LYS A 130 -28.69 12.80 37.92
C LYS A 130 -30.00 13.01 37.15
N LEU A 131 -30.11 12.45 35.95
CA LEU A 131 -31.39 11.89 35.52
C LEU A 131 -31.15 10.55 34.80
N GLU A 132 -31.91 9.54 35.22
CA GLU A 132 -32.10 8.24 34.56
C GLU A 132 -31.02 7.15 34.73
N GLY A 133 -31.07 6.46 35.88
CA GLY A 133 -30.27 5.26 36.14
C GLY A 133 -30.54 4.07 35.20
N THR A 134 -31.69 4.04 34.52
CA THR A 134 -32.02 2.97 33.55
C THR A 134 -31.48 3.27 32.15
N TYR A 135 -31.56 4.52 31.68
CA TYR A 135 -31.02 4.93 30.38
C TYR A 135 -29.49 4.81 30.36
N SER A 136 -28.84 5.22 31.46
CA SER A 136 -27.39 5.13 31.62
C SER A 136 -26.84 3.70 31.51
N HIS A 137 -27.55 2.69 32.06
CA HIS A 137 -27.09 1.30 31.99
C HIS A 137 -27.09 0.75 30.55
N THR A 138 -28.16 1.01 29.80
CA THR A 138 -28.26 0.53 28.40
C THR A 138 -27.21 1.19 27.50
N VAL A 139 -26.95 2.48 27.67
CA VAL A 139 -25.95 3.19 26.86
C VAL A 139 -24.53 2.79 27.26
N HIS A 140 -24.28 2.52 28.55
CA HIS A 140 -23.00 1.98 29.01
C HIS A 140 -22.73 0.61 28.40
N GLU A 141 -23.70 -0.31 28.43
CA GLU A 141 -23.59 -1.64 27.83
C GLU A 141 -23.31 -1.57 26.32
N GLN A 142 -24.04 -0.71 25.59
CA GLN A 142 -23.82 -0.48 24.16
C GLN A 142 -22.41 0.08 23.86
N THR A 143 -21.88 0.92 24.76
CA THR A 143 -20.52 1.47 24.60
C THR A 143 -19.46 0.41 24.86
N GLU A 144 -19.64 -0.43 25.88
CA GLU A 144 -18.74 -1.55 26.16
C GLU A 144 -18.76 -2.59 25.03
N LEU A 145 -19.93 -2.82 24.42
CA LEU A 145 -20.03 -3.62 23.19
C LEU A 145 -19.29 -2.96 22.02
N ALA A 146 -19.51 -1.67 21.76
CA ALA A 146 -18.81 -0.94 20.71
C ALA A 146 -17.28 -0.97 20.89
N ARG A 147 -16.81 -0.91 22.14
CA ARG A 147 -15.39 -1.05 22.51
C ARG A 147 -14.84 -2.44 22.17
N ARG A 148 -15.60 -3.50 22.46
CA ARG A 148 -15.20 -4.89 22.09
C ARG A 148 -15.18 -5.08 20.58
N GLU A 149 -16.22 -4.65 19.89
CA GLU A 149 -16.31 -4.73 18.43
C GLU A 149 -15.18 -3.95 17.76
N LEU A 150 -14.82 -2.78 18.30
CA LEU A 150 -13.68 -1.98 17.82
C LEU A 150 -12.35 -2.75 17.90
N ALA A 151 -12.13 -3.49 19.00
CA ALA A 151 -10.93 -4.31 19.18
C ALA A 151 -10.93 -5.52 18.23
N GLU A 152 -12.07 -6.17 18.04
CA GLU A 152 -12.23 -7.28 17.09
C GLU A 152 -12.02 -6.82 15.64
N ASP A 153 -12.57 -5.67 15.27
CA ASP A 153 -12.39 -5.08 13.94
C ASP A 153 -10.94 -4.67 13.69
N LEU A 154 -10.21 -4.22 14.73
CA LEU A 154 -8.79 -3.91 14.63
C LEU A 154 -7.97 -5.17 14.37
N LEU A 155 -8.26 -6.28 15.06
CA LEU A 155 -7.58 -7.57 14.81
C LEU A 155 -7.89 -8.12 13.41
N LEU A 156 -9.14 -7.98 12.95
CA LEU A 156 -9.50 -8.34 11.59
C LEU A 156 -8.78 -7.47 10.56
N LEU A 157 -8.62 -6.16 10.84
CA LEU A 157 -7.85 -5.26 10.00
C LEU A 157 -6.38 -5.70 9.92
N GLU A 158 -5.76 -6.09 11.04
CA GLU A 158 -4.39 -6.63 11.05
C GLU A 158 -4.25 -7.87 10.15
N GLU A 159 -5.20 -8.81 10.25
CA GLU A 159 -5.23 -10.01 9.41
C GLU A 159 -5.36 -9.66 7.92
N GLN A 160 -6.29 -8.76 7.58
CA GLN A 160 -6.52 -8.31 6.20
C GLN A 160 -5.31 -7.56 5.62
N MET A 161 -4.61 -6.79 6.46
CA MET A 161 -3.46 -5.99 6.03
C MET A 161 -2.16 -6.79 5.96
N ASN A 162 -2.10 -7.97 6.58
CA ASN A 162 -0.94 -8.84 6.54
C ASN A 162 -0.52 -9.19 5.09
N ASP A 163 -1.50 -9.45 4.21
CA ASP A 163 -1.28 -9.72 2.78
C ASP A 163 -0.62 -8.54 2.03
N TYR A 164 -0.68 -7.34 2.60
CA TYR A 164 -0.21 -6.09 2.02
C TYR A 164 1.08 -5.54 2.63
N ILE A 165 1.39 -5.95 3.86
CA ILE A 165 2.49 -5.42 4.68
C ILE A 165 3.69 -6.41 4.76
N ASP A 166 3.54 -7.69 4.37
CA ASP A 166 4.64 -8.66 4.49
C ASP A 166 5.83 -8.36 3.54
N PHE A 167 6.99 -8.04 4.13
CA PHE A 167 8.27 -7.84 3.45
C PHE A 167 8.89 -9.15 2.93
N LYS A 168 8.40 -10.33 3.32
CA LYS A 168 8.99 -11.61 2.88
C LYS A 168 8.94 -11.80 1.37
N VAL A 169 8.11 -11.07 0.64
CA VAL A 169 8.06 -11.09 -0.83
C VAL A 169 8.75 -9.86 -1.41
N VAL A 170 10.08 -9.77 -1.32
CA VAL A 170 10.89 -8.84 -2.13
C VAL A 170 11.10 -9.42 -3.54
N GLU A 171 10.03 -9.75 -4.25
CA GLU A 171 10.11 -10.05 -5.68
C GLU A 171 9.69 -8.80 -6.46
N GLY A 172 10.70 -8.12 -7.00
CA GLY A 172 10.52 -7.09 -8.01
C GLY A 172 10.01 -7.74 -9.29
N TRP A 173 9.00 -7.13 -9.91
CA TRP A 173 8.50 -7.44 -11.24
C TRP A 173 7.70 -8.75 -11.36
N HIS A 174 6.48 -8.74 -10.81
CA HIS A 174 5.39 -9.53 -11.39
C HIS A 174 4.86 -8.87 -12.68
N PHE A 175 5.70 -8.74 -13.72
CA PHE A 175 5.19 -8.60 -15.10
C PHE A 175 4.26 -9.79 -15.47
N TRP A 176 4.33 -10.87 -14.69
CA TRP A 176 3.54 -12.08 -14.78
C TRP A 176 2.14 -12.04 -14.11
N TRP A 177 1.67 -10.90 -13.59
CA TRP A 177 0.36 -10.85 -12.90
C TRP A 177 -0.83 -11.10 -13.83
N ARG A 178 -0.67 -10.88 -15.15
CA ARG A 178 -1.68 -11.26 -16.16
C ARG A 178 -1.86 -12.77 -16.32
N LEU A 179 -0.94 -13.60 -15.81
CA LEU A 179 -1.09 -15.07 -15.75
C LEU A 179 -1.65 -15.60 -14.42
N ARG A 180 -1.71 -14.78 -13.37
CA ARG A 180 -2.22 -15.20 -12.06
C ARG A 180 -3.76 -15.29 -12.04
N TRP A 181 -4.44 -14.46 -12.85
CA TRP A 181 -5.88 -14.59 -13.11
C TRP A 181 -6.23 -15.87 -13.89
N LEU A 182 -5.39 -16.28 -14.84
CA LEU A 182 -5.53 -17.55 -15.58
C LEU A 182 -5.40 -18.78 -14.66
N LYS A 183 -4.53 -18.75 -13.63
CA LYS A 183 -4.46 -19.82 -12.62
C LYS A 183 -5.68 -19.88 -11.69
N LYS A 184 -6.34 -18.75 -11.40
CA LYS A 184 -7.63 -18.73 -10.66
C LYS A 184 -8.78 -19.24 -11.55
N LEU A 185 -8.84 -18.83 -12.81
CA LEU A 185 -9.81 -19.34 -13.79
C LEU A 185 -9.66 -20.83 -14.06
N TRP A 186 -8.43 -21.34 -14.19
CA TRP A 186 -8.19 -22.77 -14.43
C TRP A 186 -8.61 -23.63 -13.22
N ARG A 187 -8.39 -23.15 -12.00
CA ARG A 187 -8.89 -23.82 -10.77
C ARG A 187 -10.42 -23.80 -10.69
N TRP A 188 -11.07 -22.72 -11.10
CA TRP A 188 -12.52 -22.63 -11.14
C TRP A 188 -13.15 -23.53 -12.22
N ALA A 189 -12.54 -23.61 -13.41
CA ALA A 189 -12.98 -24.49 -14.50
C ALA A 189 -12.86 -25.98 -14.16
N LYS A 190 -11.85 -26.38 -13.38
CA LYS A 190 -11.64 -27.77 -12.94
C LYS A 190 -12.70 -28.24 -11.93
N ASN A 191 -13.25 -27.34 -11.10
CA ASN A 191 -14.29 -27.68 -10.11
C ASN A 191 -15.72 -27.76 -10.68
N ARG A 192 -15.97 -27.31 -11.91
CA ARG A 192 -17.28 -27.46 -12.58
C ARG A 192 -17.51 -28.80 -13.28
N LYS A 193 -16.46 -29.61 -13.52
CA LYS A 193 -16.58 -30.93 -14.18
C LYS A 193 -16.72 -32.11 -13.19
N LYS A 194 -16.87 -31.82 -11.90
CA LYS A 194 -17.05 -32.82 -10.83
C LYS A 194 -18.42 -32.72 -10.13
N LYS A 195 -19.36 -31.99 -10.72
CA LYS A 195 -20.78 -32.01 -10.36
C LYS A 195 -21.57 -32.51 -11.55
#